data_AF-A0A9X4NQW6-F1
#
_entry.id   AF-A0A9X4NQW6-F1
#
_cell.length_a   1.000
_cell.length_b   1.000
_cell.length_c   1.000
_cell.angle_alpha   90.00
_cell.angle_beta   90.00
_cell.angle_gamma   90.00
#
_symmetry.space_group_name_H-M   'P 1'
#
loop_
_entity.id
_entity.type
_entity.pdbx_description
1 polymer ?
#
loop_
_entity_poly.entity_id
_entity_poly.type
_entity_poly.pdbx_seq_one_letter_code
_entity_poly.pdbx_strand_id
1 'polypeptide(L)'
;MDMHHTLVVCAGGTVGLPNRPMNHGRDGGHLLVNPPRPVWERSELTPDELVRWACLVAATGKAMLDTLPQLDGGCLNYWEAGNNALNALAQPVGPKTPRLHRKMHLHVFGRSPQAMHPDWQWGEPPRFPAFAQSEAWCAQFSALEPGECAAIAARIQVLLTTRYGMGPVASAP
;
A
#
# COMPACT_ATOMS: atom_id res chain seq x y z
N MET A 1 -0.05 9.71 -11.76
CA MET A 1 -0.04 8.65 -10.74
C MET A 1 -1.47 8.15 -10.72
N ASP A 2 -1.77 7.15 -11.55
CA ASP A 2 -3.15 6.66 -11.68
C ASP A 2 -3.44 5.80 -10.45
N MET A 3 -4.04 6.42 -9.43
CA MET A 3 -4.74 5.71 -8.37
C MET A 3 -6.22 5.99 -8.59
N HIS A 4 -6.99 5.00 -9.01
CA HIS A 4 -8.41 5.23 -9.27
C HIS A 4 -9.30 5.07 -8.03
N HIS A 5 -8.77 4.64 -6.89
CA HIS A 5 -9.53 4.62 -5.64
C HIS A 5 -8.69 4.97 -4.41
N THR A 6 -8.66 6.27 -4.10
CA THR A 6 -8.09 6.80 -2.85
C THR A 6 -9.08 6.56 -1.72
N LEU A 7 -8.63 5.90 -0.66
CA LEU A 7 -9.42 5.60 0.55
C LEU A 7 -9.27 6.70 1.60
N VAL A 8 -8.05 7.19 1.79
CA VAL A 8 -7.71 8.18 2.82
C VAL A 8 -6.75 9.21 2.23
N VAL A 9 -6.99 10.48 2.58
CA VAL A 9 -6.06 11.59 2.39
C VAL A 9 -5.86 12.29 3.73
N CYS A 10 -4.63 12.48 4.15
CA CYS A 10 -4.31 13.22 5.37
C CYS A 10 -2.90 13.84 5.30
N ALA A 11 -2.46 14.49 6.39
CA ALA A 11 -1.12 15.08 6.48
C ALA A 11 0.03 14.05 6.35
N GLY A 12 -0.24 12.76 6.54
CA GLY A 12 0.71 11.67 6.31
C GLY A 12 0.79 11.18 4.86
N GLY A 13 -0.10 11.66 3.98
CA GLY A 13 -0.17 11.25 2.58
C GLY A 13 -1.49 10.57 2.24
N THR A 14 -1.43 9.52 1.41
CA THR A 14 -2.63 8.85 0.90
C THR A 14 -2.58 7.35 1.06
N VAL A 15 -3.75 6.75 1.23
CA VAL A 15 -3.95 5.30 1.18
C VAL A 15 -4.92 5.01 0.04
N GLY A 16 -4.61 4.01 -0.78
CA GLY A 16 -5.45 3.67 -1.94
C GLY A 16 -5.29 2.24 -2.39
N LEU A 17 -6.21 1.83 -3.27
CA LEU A 17 -6.11 0.57 -3.98
C LEU A 17 -5.08 0.67 -5.13
N PRO A 18 -4.26 -0.37 -5.35
CA PRO A 18 -3.45 -0.48 -6.55
C PRO A 18 -4.34 -0.77 -7.77
N ASN A 19 -4.04 -0.17 -8.92
CA ASN A 19 -4.72 -0.53 -10.18
C ASN A 19 -4.43 -1.98 -10.61
N ARG A 20 -3.29 -2.51 -10.16
CA ARG A 20 -2.86 -3.89 -10.40
C ARG A 20 -2.62 -4.55 -9.04
N PRO A 21 -3.65 -5.16 -8.43
CA PRO A 21 -3.46 -5.89 -7.19
C PRO A 21 -2.42 -6.99 -7.38
N MET A 22 -1.71 -7.29 -6.29
CA MET A 22 -0.64 -8.29 -6.27
C MET A 22 -0.91 -9.35 -5.19
N ASN A 23 -2.06 -9.24 -4.52
CA ASN A 23 -2.57 -10.17 -3.53
C ASN A 23 -4.11 -10.10 -3.59
N HIS A 24 -4.79 -11.22 -3.41
CA HIS A 24 -6.25 -11.23 -3.40
C HIS A 24 -6.80 -10.53 -2.16
N GLY A 25 -7.93 -9.83 -2.30
CA GLY A 25 -8.73 -9.38 -1.16
C GLY A 25 -8.96 -10.51 -0.14
N ARG A 26 -9.40 -11.68 -0.62
CA ARG A 26 -9.63 -12.89 0.23
C ARG A 26 -8.38 -13.46 0.92
N ASP A 27 -7.18 -13.18 0.39
CA ASP A 27 -5.91 -13.66 0.96
C ASP A 27 -5.26 -12.59 1.88
N GLY A 28 -5.98 -11.50 2.16
CA GLY A 28 -5.55 -10.41 3.04
C GLY A 28 -5.44 -9.04 2.36
N GLY A 29 -5.56 -8.98 1.04
CA GLY A 29 -5.60 -7.75 0.27
C GLY A 29 -4.25 -7.06 0.10
N HIS A 30 -4.29 -5.96 -0.65
CA HIS A 30 -3.14 -5.15 -1.03
C HIS A 30 -3.55 -3.67 -1.06
N LEU A 31 -2.90 -2.85 -0.24
CA LEU A 31 -3.03 -1.39 -0.25
C LEU A 31 -1.70 -0.72 -0.56
N LEU A 32 -1.77 0.49 -1.11
CA LEU A 32 -0.63 1.38 -1.28
C LEU A 32 -0.74 2.54 -0.29
N VAL A 33 0.36 2.85 0.39
CA VAL A 33 0.50 4.05 1.22
C VAL A 33 1.55 4.95 0.61
N ASN A 34 1.12 6.12 0.13
CA ASN A 34 2.00 7.11 -0.49
C ASN A 34 2.33 8.22 0.52
N PRO A 35 3.55 8.77 0.46
CA PRO A 35 3.93 9.94 1.24
C PRO A 35 3.09 11.19 0.88
N PRO A 36 3.19 12.27 1.69
CA PRO A 36 2.48 13.55 1.45
C PRO A 36 2.75 14.18 0.08
N ARG A 37 3.92 13.90 -0.50
CA ARG A 37 4.30 14.34 -1.83
C ARG A 37 5.16 13.28 -2.52
N PRO A 38 5.20 13.25 -3.86
CA PRO A 38 6.04 12.31 -4.58
C PRO A 38 7.52 12.55 -4.30
N VAL A 39 8.22 11.51 -3.84
CA VAL A 39 9.68 11.46 -3.70
C VAL A 39 10.19 10.18 -4.35
N TRP A 40 11.47 10.15 -4.73
CA TRP A 40 12.06 8.95 -5.36
C TRP A 40 12.63 7.97 -4.32
N GLU A 41 12.93 8.46 -3.12
CA GLU A 41 13.53 7.75 -1.98
C GLU A 41 13.02 8.37 -0.67
N ARG A 42 12.96 7.59 0.41
CA ARG A 42 12.42 7.99 1.72
C ARG A 42 13.22 9.11 2.38
N SER A 43 14.53 9.18 2.18
CA SER A 43 15.41 10.19 2.76
C SER A 43 15.17 11.59 2.22
N GLU A 44 14.37 11.73 1.15
CA GLU A 44 13.98 13.02 0.58
C GLU A 44 12.81 13.66 1.35
N LEU A 45 12.19 12.93 2.28
CA LEU A 45 11.17 13.47 3.18
C LEU A 45 11.82 14.27 4.31
N THR A 46 11.18 15.35 4.73
CA THR A 46 11.54 16.02 5.98
C THR A 46 11.25 15.09 7.18
N PRO A 47 11.88 15.32 8.35
CA PRO A 47 11.60 14.53 9.54
C PRO A 47 10.10 14.46 9.88
N ASP A 48 9.40 15.59 9.79
CA ASP A 48 7.96 15.68 10.03
C ASP A 48 7.13 14.89 9.01
N GLU A 49 7.46 14.98 7.72
CA GLU A 49 6.80 14.20 6.67
C GLU A 49 6.98 12.71 6.91
N LEU A 50 8.20 12.29 7.26
CA LEU A 50 8.54 10.90 7.52
C LEU A 50 7.77 10.35 8.74
N VAL A 51 7.69 11.10 9.83
CA VAL A 51 6.93 10.71 11.04
C VAL A 51 5.44 10.55 10.72
N ARG A 52 4.83 11.53 10.04
CA ARG A 52 3.41 11.48 9.69
C ARG A 52 3.10 10.33 8.74
N TRP A 53 3.96 10.10 7.75
CA TRP A 53 3.81 8.97 6.84
C TRP A 53 3.99 7.61 7.54
N ALA A 54 4.95 7.49 8.47
CA ALA A 54 5.12 6.28 9.27
C ALA A 54 3.89 5.96 10.14
N CYS A 55 3.30 6.98 10.76
CA CYS A 55 2.03 6.84 11.49
C CYS A 55 0.88 6.41 10.57
N LEU A 56 0.79 6.96 9.35
CA LEU A 56 -0.20 6.52 8.36
C LEU A 56 -0.01 5.06 7.98
N VAL A 57 1.22 4.63 7.68
CA VAL A 57 1.56 3.22 7.40
C VAL A 57 1.15 2.30 8.54
N ALA A 58 1.46 2.68 9.78
CA ALA A 58 1.11 1.90 10.97
C ALA A 58 -0.41 1.85 11.19
N ALA A 59 -1.12 2.96 10.97
CA ALA A 59 -2.58 3.02 11.04
C ALA A 59 -3.24 2.15 9.95
N THR A 60 -2.72 2.17 8.71
CA THR A 60 -3.22 1.33 7.61
C THR A 60 -3.09 -0.14 7.93
N GLY A 61 -1.91 -0.58 8.39
CA GLY A 61 -1.71 -1.99 8.75
C GLY A 61 -2.63 -2.42 9.89
N LYS A 62 -2.68 -1.65 10.97
CA LYS A 62 -3.55 -1.97 12.11
C LYS A 62 -5.03 -1.97 11.71
N ALA A 63 -5.45 -1.06 10.84
CA ALA A 63 -6.81 -1.04 10.32
C ALA A 63 -7.14 -2.31 9.53
N MET A 64 -6.26 -2.77 8.64
CA MET A 64 -6.45 -4.04 7.93
C MET A 64 -6.64 -5.21 8.89
N LEU A 65 -5.78 -5.33 9.92
CA LEU A 65 -5.89 -6.38 10.93
C LEU A 65 -7.17 -6.29 11.77
N ASP A 66 -7.68 -5.08 12.00
CA ASP A 66 -8.88 -4.86 12.80
C ASP A 66 -10.18 -5.13 12.04
N THR A 67 -10.17 -4.99 10.70
CA THR A 67 -11.40 -4.95 9.91
C THR A 67 -11.55 -6.10 8.92
N LEU A 68 -10.47 -6.77 8.55
CA LEU A 68 -10.50 -7.87 7.57
C LEU A 68 -10.58 -9.22 8.27
N PRO A 69 -11.73 -9.93 8.24
CA PRO A 69 -11.86 -11.22 8.91
C PRO A 69 -10.91 -12.29 8.36
N GLN A 70 -10.55 -12.22 7.08
CA GLN A 70 -9.56 -13.10 6.45
C GLN A 70 -8.14 -12.95 7.01
N LEU A 71 -7.88 -11.93 7.83
CA LEU A 71 -6.63 -11.73 8.56
C LEU A 71 -6.70 -12.19 10.02
N ASP A 72 -7.75 -12.89 10.44
CA ASP A 72 -7.78 -13.52 11.77
C ASP A 72 -6.64 -14.54 11.92
N GLY A 73 -5.83 -14.39 12.97
CA GLY A 73 -4.57 -15.13 13.15
C GLY A 73 -3.48 -14.82 12.10
N GLY A 74 -3.71 -13.86 11.21
CA GLY A 74 -2.81 -13.45 10.14
C GLY A 74 -1.84 -12.34 10.55
N CYS A 75 -1.11 -11.83 9.55
CA CYS A 75 -0.16 -10.73 9.73
C CYS A 75 -0.08 -9.83 8.49
N LEU A 76 0.95 -8.99 8.43
CA LEU A 76 1.16 -8.04 7.33
C LEU A 76 2.58 -8.19 6.77
N ASN A 77 2.74 -7.89 5.48
CA ASN A 77 4.04 -7.61 4.88
C ASN A 77 4.07 -6.16 4.36
N TYR A 78 5.17 -5.48 4.65
CA TYR A 78 5.45 -4.13 4.16
C TYR A 78 6.57 -4.19 3.15
N TRP A 79 6.34 -3.69 1.94
CA TRP A 79 7.32 -3.79 0.87
C TRP A 79 7.45 -2.49 0.09
N GLU A 80 8.68 -2.05 -0.12
CA GLU A 80 9.03 -0.99 -1.06
C GLU A 80 9.83 -1.61 -2.20
N ALA A 81 9.20 -1.79 -3.36
CA ALA A 81 9.82 -2.53 -4.47
C ALA A 81 10.58 -1.62 -5.43
N GLY A 82 9.97 -0.51 -5.89
CA GLY A 82 10.56 0.49 -6.79
C GLY A 82 11.10 0.01 -8.16
N ASN A 83 11.22 -1.30 -8.39
CA ASN A 83 12.01 -1.89 -9.46
C ASN A 83 11.45 -1.65 -10.86
N ASN A 84 10.11 -1.58 -11.00
CA ASN A 84 9.49 -1.31 -12.29
C ASN A 84 9.89 0.06 -12.85
N ALA A 85 10.15 1.05 -11.98
CA ALA A 85 10.61 2.36 -12.41
C ALA A 85 12.04 2.34 -13.01
N LEU A 86 12.76 1.22 -12.89
CA LEU A 86 14.11 1.01 -13.42
C LEU A 86 14.11 0.10 -14.66
N ASN A 87 12.98 -0.51 -14.99
CA ASN A 87 12.86 -1.37 -16.16
C ASN A 87 12.52 -0.53 -17.40
N ALA A 88 13.35 -0.60 -18.45
CA ALA A 88 13.15 0.18 -19.67
C ALA A 88 11.88 -0.19 -20.46
N LEU A 89 11.33 -1.38 -20.23
CA LEU A 89 10.06 -1.83 -20.80
C LEU A 89 8.84 -1.37 -20.00
N ALA A 90 9.04 -0.89 -18.76
CA ALA A 90 7.95 -0.34 -17.97
C ALA A 90 7.64 1.11 -18.36
N GLN A 91 6.37 1.48 -18.28
CA GLN A 91 5.95 2.84 -18.62
C GLN A 91 6.58 3.89 -17.68
N PRO A 92 7.00 5.06 -18.19
CA PRO A 92 7.12 5.40 -19.62
C PRO A 92 8.28 4.66 -20.31
N VAL A 93 8.06 3.95 -21.43
CA VAL A 93 9.10 3.12 -22.07
C VAL A 93 10.36 3.94 -22.40
N GLY A 94 11.54 3.35 -22.17
CA GLY A 94 12.84 3.94 -22.48
C GLY A 94 13.83 3.94 -21.30
N PRO A 95 15.03 4.52 -21.49
CA PRO A 95 16.05 4.59 -20.46
C PRO A 95 15.54 5.25 -19.17
N LYS A 96 15.95 4.71 -18.02
CA LYS A 96 15.47 5.13 -16.71
C LYS A 96 16.59 5.70 -15.85
N THR A 97 16.25 6.76 -15.12
CA THR A 97 17.04 7.24 -13.98
C THR A 97 16.19 7.16 -12.70
N PRO A 98 16.75 6.66 -11.59
CA PRO A 98 16.00 6.52 -10.34
C PRO A 98 15.31 7.82 -9.90
N ARG A 99 16.04 8.95 -9.90
CA ARG A 99 15.52 10.25 -9.43
C ARG A 99 14.29 10.74 -10.19
N LEU A 100 14.20 10.46 -11.49
CA LEU A 100 13.08 10.93 -12.32
C LEU A 100 11.90 9.96 -12.30
N HIS A 101 12.19 8.64 -12.28
CA HIS A 101 11.18 7.62 -12.55
C HIS A 101 10.66 6.93 -11.30
N ARG A 102 11.48 6.76 -10.24
CA ARG A 102 11.00 6.18 -8.99
C ARG A 102 10.03 7.15 -8.33
N LYS A 103 8.92 6.58 -7.87
CA LYS A 103 7.96 7.24 -6.98
C LYS A 103 7.79 6.31 -5.79
N MET A 104 8.33 6.71 -4.65
CA MET A 104 8.30 5.96 -3.41
C MET A 104 6.85 5.83 -2.95
N HIS A 105 6.51 4.60 -2.58
CA HIS A 105 5.25 4.21 -1.94
C HIS A 105 5.49 2.88 -1.24
N LEU A 106 4.70 2.59 -0.22
CA LEU A 106 4.78 1.34 0.50
C LEU A 106 3.59 0.45 0.12
N HIS A 107 3.87 -0.77 -0.28
CA HIS A 107 2.88 -1.82 -0.39
C HIS A 107 2.61 -2.39 1.00
N VAL A 108 1.33 -2.48 1.38
CA VAL A 108 0.86 -3.16 2.58
C VAL A 108 0.03 -4.35 2.14
N PHE A 109 0.55 -5.55 2.40
CA PHE A 109 -0.09 -6.80 2.07
C PHE A 109 -0.61 -7.47 3.32
N GLY A 110 -1.86 -7.90 3.30
CA GLY A 110 -2.33 -8.86 4.29
C GLY A 110 -1.78 -10.24 4.02
N ARG A 111 -1.48 -10.98 5.10
CA ARG A 111 -1.07 -12.38 5.06
C ARG A 111 -2.09 -13.21 5.82
N SER A 112 -3.00 -13.83 5.07
CA SER A 112 -3.96 -14.78 5.63
C SER A 112 -3.31 -16.15 5.85
N PRO A 113 -3.54 -16.82 7.00
CA PRO A 113 -3.19 -18.23 7.18
C PRO A 113 -3.95 -19.16 6.23
N GLN A 114 -5.05 -18.69 5.64
CA GLN A 114 -5.88 -19.42 4.68
C GLN A 114 -5.58 -19.04 3.23
N ALA A 115 -4.48 -18.30 2.96
CA ALA A 115 -4.12 -17.88 1.62
C ALA A 115 -3.97 -19.09 0.67
N MET A 116 -4.67 -19.03 -0.47
CA MET A 116 -4.72 -20.16 -1.41
C MET A 116 -3.80 -19.98 -2.60
N HIS A 117 -3.38 -18.75 -2.91
CA HIS A 117 -2.54 -18.51 -4.08
C HIS A 117 -1.13 -19.10 -3.86
N PRO A 118 -0.57 -19.88 -4.82
CA PRO A 118 0.71 -20.56 -4.64
C PRO A 118 1.89 -19.62 -4.40
N ASP A 119 1.78 -18.35 -4.78
CA ASP A 119 2.80 -17.32 -4.53
C ASP A 119 2.63 -16.57 -3.21
N TRP A 120 1.58 -16.86 -2.45
CA TRP A 120 1.24 -16.19 -1.18
C TRP A 120 1.09 -17.16 0.02
N GLN A 121 1.52 -18.41 -0.15
CA GLN A 121 1.39 -19.48 0.84
C GLN A 121 1.81 -19.04 2.25
N TRP A 122 1.01 -19.43 3.24
CA TRP A 122 1.31 -19.14 4.64
C TRP A 122 2.66 -19.73 5.07
N GLY A 123 3.44 -18.96 5.84
CA GLY A 123 4.78 -19.33 6.27
C GLY A 123 5.89 -19.05 5.25
N GLU A 124 5.54 -18.80 3.98
CA GLU A 124 6.52 -18.54 2.92
C GLU A 124 6.61 -17.05 2.57
N PRO A 125 7.77 -16.57 2.07
CA PRO A 125 7.88 -15.26 1.43
C PRO A 125 7.02 -15.19 0.15
N PRO A 126 6.38 -14.05 -0.16
CA PRO A 126 5.68 -13.88 -1.41
C PRO A 126 6.61 -14.03 -2.62
N ARG A 127 6.14 -14.70 -3.68
CA ARG A 127 6.90 -14.87 -4.92
C ARG A 127 6.36 -13.94 -6.00
N PHE A 128 7.19 -12.99 -6.44
CA PHE A 128 6.83 -12.05 -7.50
C PHE A 128 7.38 -12.51 -8.85
N PRO A 129 6.62 -12.35 -9.94
CA PRO A 129 7.03 -12.80 -11.27
C PRO A 129 8.10 -11.89 -11.87
N ALA A 130 8.74 -12.36 -12.94
CA ALA A 130 9.51 -11.48 -13.81
C ALA A 130 8.62 -10.38 -14.42
N PHE A 131 9.20 -9.22 -14.74
CA PHE A 131 8.46 -8.08 -15.27
C PHE A 131 7.57 -8.43 -16.48
N ALA A 132 8.09 -9.23 -17.42
CA ALA A 132 7.37 -9.67 -18.62
C ALA A 132 6.09 -10.48 -18.33
N GLN A 133 5.99 -11.08 -17.14
CA GLN A 133 4.83 -11.85 -16.70
C GLN A 133 3.94 -11.07 -15.73
N SER A 134 4.36 -9.87 -15.30
CA SER A 134 3.71 -9.13 -14.21
C SER A 134 2.26 -8.75 -14.51
N GLU A 135 1.92 -8.49 -15.77
CA GLU A 135 0.54 -8.15 -16.16
C GLU A 135 -0.40 -9.35 -16.00
N ALA A 136 -0.05 -10.47 -16.63
CA ALA A 136 -0.83 -11.71 -16.54
C ALA A 136 -0.89 -12.23 -15.09
N TRP A 137 0.17 -12.05 -14.33
CA TRP A 137 0.20 -12.39 -12.91
C TRP A 137 -0.73 -11.51 -12.08
N CYS A 138 -0.66 -10.18 -12.21
CA CYS A 138 -1.54 -9.26 -11.50
C CYS A 138 -3.03 -9.47 -11.84
N ALA A 139 -3.33 -9.87 -13.08
CA ALA A 139 -4.70 -10.12 -13.54
C ALA A 139 -5.40 -11.29 -12.82
N GLN A 140 -4.65 -12.14 -12.11
CA GLN A 140 -5.21 -13.22 -11.30
C GLN A 140 -5.83 -12.70 -9.99
N PHE A 141 -5.41 -11.53 -9.51
CA PHE A 141 -5.84 -11.02 -8.20
C PHE A 141 -7.06 -10.09 -8.30
N SER A 142 -7.93 -10.22 -7.31
CA SER A 142 -9.03 -9.28 -7.06
C SER A 142 -8.64 -8.28 -5.99
N ALA A 143 -9.08 -7.03 -6.16
CA ALA A 143 -8.92 -6.00 -5.13
C ALA A 143 -9.79 -6.30 -3.89
N LEU A 144 -9.62 -5.50 -2.84
CA LEU A 144 -10.55 -5.47 -1.71
C LEU A 144 -11.91 -4.91 -2.15
N GLU A 145 -12.97 -5.42 -1.56
CA GLU A 145 -14.34 -5.00 -1.84
C GLU A 145 -14.64 -3.60 -1.29
N PRO A 146 -15.62 -2.86 -1.84
CA PRO A 146 -15.94 -1.51 -1.40
C PRO A 146 -16.27 -1.40 0.10
N GLY A 147 -16.97 -2.39 0.67
CA GLY A 147 -17.30 -2.43 2.09
C GLY A 147 -16.06 -2.61 2.98
N GLU A 148 -15.12 -3.45 2.57
CA GLU A 148 -13.83 -3.63 3.25
C GLU A 148 -13.01 -2.34 3.20
N CYS A 149 -12.96 -1.69 2.04
CA CYS A 149 -12.30 -0.41 1.83
C CYS A 149 -12.86 0.69 2.75
N ALA A 150 -14.18 0.79 2.85
CA ALA A 150 -14.84 1.76 3.73
C ALA A 150 -14.53 1.50 5.22
N ALA A 151 -14.56 0.23 5.65
CA ALA A 151 -14.23 -0.14 7.02
C ALA A 151 -12.78 0.20 7.37
N ILE A 152 -11.84 -0.14 6.48
CA ILE A 152 -10.42 0.20 6.64
C ILE A 152 -10.24 1.72 6.74
N ALA A 153 -10.83 2.49 5.83
CA ALA A 153 -10.71 3.95 5.81
C ALA A 153 -11.21 4.59 7.12
N ALA A 154 -12.40 4.19 7.59
CA ALA A 154 -12.95 4.65 8.86
C ALA A 154 -12.02 4.28 10.04
N ARG A 155 -11.49 3.06 10.05
CA ARG A 155 -10.60 2.61 11.12
C ARG A 155 -9.25 3.35 11.12
N ILE A 156 -8.69 3.66 9.95
CA ILE A 156 -7.49 4.49 9.82
C ILE A 156 -7.71 5.86 10.47
N GLN A 157 -8.82 6.54 10.18
CA GLN A 157 -9.12 7.86 10.75
C GLN A 157 -9.20 7.83 12.28
N VAL A 158 -9.86 6.81 12.84
CA VAL A 158 -9.93 6.60 14.28
C VAL A 158 -8.53 6.39 14.87
N LEU A 159 -7.71 5.53 14.28
CA LEU A 159 -6.36 5.22 14.78
C LEU A 159 -5.44 6.45 14.71
N LEU A 160 -5.48 7.20 13.61
CA LEU A 160 -4.69 8.42 13.45
C LEU A 160 -5.00 9.41 14.56
N THR A 161 -6.28 9.64 14.84
CA THR A 161 -6.72 10.60 15.86
C THR A 161 -6.44 10.10 17.27
N THR A 162 -6.84 8.86 17.60
CA THR A 162 -6.87 8.38 18.99
C THR A 162 -5.57 7.77 19.46
N ARG A 163 -4.79 7.16 18.57
CA ARG A 163 -3.53 6.47 18.90
C ARG A 163 -2.29 7.28 18.56
N TYR A 164 -2.29 7.96 17.42
CA TYR A 164 -1.11 8.65 16.90
C TYR A 164 -1.16 10.17 17.07
N GLY A 165 -2.26 10.72 17.62
CA GLY A 165 -2.42 12.17 17.85
C GLY A 165 -2.44 12.99 16.55
N MET A 166 -2.67 12.35 15.40
CA MET A 166 -2.75 12.98 14.09
C MET A 166 -4.20 13.35 13.77
N GLY A 167 -4.81 14.16 14.64
CA GLY A 167 -6.15 14.71 14.42
C GLY A 167 -6.24 15.55 13.13
N PRO A 168 -7.45 15.89 12.68
CA PRO A 168 -7.63 16.74 11.51
C PRO A 168 -6.86 18.05 11.70
N VAL A 169 -6.06 18.41 10.70
CA VAL A 169 -5.42 19.73 10.66
C VAL A 169 -6.56 20.74 10.66
N ALA A 170 -6.68 21.55 11.72
CA ALA A 170 -7.57 22.69 11.71
C ALA A 170 -7.26 23.48 10.43
N SER A 171 -8.25 23.62 9.54
CA SER A 171 -8.17 24.54 8.42
C SER A 171 -7.75 25.89 8.98
N ALA A 172 -6.62 26.41 8.50
CA ALA A 172 -6.19 27.76 8.84
C ALA A 172 -7.34 28.75 8.50
N PRO A 173 -7.53 29.81 9.31
CA PRO A 173 -8.57 30.81 9.09
C PRO A 173 -8.45 31.50 7.72
#